data_AF-A0A0P1GJ01-F1
#
_entry.id   AF-A0A0P1GJ01-F1
#
_cell.length_a   1.000
_cell.length_b   1.000
_cell.length_c   1.000
_cell.angle_alpha   90.00
_cell.angle_beta   90.00
_cell.angle_gamma   90.00
#
_symmetry.space_group_name_H-M   'P 1'
#
loop_
_entity.id
_entity.type
_entity.pdbx_description
1 polymer ?
#
loop_
_entity_poly.entity_id
_entity_poly.type
_entity_poly.pdbx_seq_one_letter_code
_entity_poly.pdbx_strand_id
1 'polypeptide(L)' 'MSDTPESEKRDLPPAAQRALAEAAERRAKADAEAAARPTELGGRDGPDPARYGDWEKKGIAIDF' A
#
# COMPACT_ATOMS: atom_id res chain seq x y z
N MET A 1 -7.79 2.62 27.50
CA MET A 1 -6.62 3.11 26.75
C MET A 1 -7.12 3.46 25.36
N SER A 2 -7.45 4.72 25.15
CA SER A 2 -8.03 5.23 23.91
C SER A 2 -7.00 6.15 23.30
N ASP A 3 -6.10 5.57 22.51
CA ASP A 3 -5.08 6.32 21.81
C ASP A 3 -5.76 7.13 20.70
N THR A 4 -5.71 8.45 20.81
CA THR A 4 -6.40 9.38 19.92
C THR A 4 -5.34 9.93 18.95
N PRO A 5 -5.32 9.52 17.67
CA PRO A 5 -4.27 9.91 16.71
C PRO A 5 -4.34 11.39 16.28
N GLU A 6 -5.21 12.18 16.90
CA GLU A 6 -5.50 13.55 16.51
C GLU A 6 -4.71 14.58 17.33
N SER A 7 -4.33 14.25 18.57
CA SER A 7 -3.44 15.13 19.35
C SER A 7 -2.00 15.07 18.84
N GLU A 8 -1.51 13.89 18.45
CA GLU A 8 -0.13 13.73 17.96
C GLU A 8 0.16 14.55 16.70
N LYS A 9 -0.80 14.63 15.75
CA LYS A 9 -0.64 15.42 14.52
C LYS A 9 -0.44 16.91 14.78
N ARG A 10 -0.99 17.44 15.89
CA ARG A 10 -0.92 18.86 16.27
C ARG A 10 0.43 19.23 16.88
N ASP A 11 1.13 18.29 17.49
CA ASP A 11 2.43 18.51 18.14
C ASP A 11 3.63 18.21 17.21
N LEU A 12 3.37 17.77 15.97
CA LEU A 12 4.43 17.48 15.02
C LEU A 12 5.12 18.76 14.53
N PRO A 13 6.47 18.79 14.50
CA PRO A 13 7.20 19.92 13.93
C PRO A 13 6.87 20.07 12.42
N PRO A 14 7.00 21.29 11.85
CA PRO A 14 6.68 21.56 10.44
C PRO A 14 7.44 20.67 9.45
N ALA A 15 8.60 20.15 9.82
CA ALA A 15 9.34 19.18 9.02
C ALA A 15 8.64 17.80 8.95
N ALA A 16 8.11 17.31 10.07
CA ALA A 16 7.41 16.04 10.14
C ALA A 16 6.07 16.08 9.40
N GLN A 17 5.33 17.18 9.50
CA GLN A 17 4.08 17.38 8.74
C GLN A 17 4.33 17.36 7.23
N ARG A 18 5.40 18.03 6.76
CA ARG A 18 5.80 18.00 5.34
C ARG A 18 6.20 16.60 4.88
N ALA A 19 6.96 15.87 5.69
CA ALA A 19 7.35 14.50 5.38
C ALA A 19 6.12 13.57 5.26
N LEU A 20 5.14 13.71 6.16
CA LEU A 20 3.89 12.95 6.10
C LEU A 20 3.05 13.32 4.87
N ALA A 21 2.96 14.60 4.52
CA ALA A 21 2.24 15.06 3.34
C ALA A 21 2.87 14.49 2.05
N GLU A 22 4.20 14.56 1.92
CA GLU A 22 4.91 14.02 0.76
C GLU A 22 4.77 12.49 0.66
N ALA A 23 4.83 11.79 1.80
CA ALA A 23 4.58 10.35 1.85
C ALA A 23 3.14 10.00 1.46
N ALA A 24 2.15 10.79 1.89
CA ALA A 24 0.76 10.63 1.52
C ALA A 24 0.56 10.86 0.01
N GLU A 25 1.19 11.88 -0.58
CA GLU A 25 1.14 12.13 -2.02
C GLU A 25 1.75 10.98 -2.83
N ARG A 26 2.88 10.41 -2.38
CA ARG A 26 3.48 9.23 -3.02
C ARG A 26 2.55 8.03 -2.99
N ARG A 27 1.91 7.76 -1.84
CA ARG A 27 0.94 6.66 -1.69
C ARG A 27 -0.28 6.88 -2.59
N ALA A 28 -0.86 8.08 -2.57
CA ALA A 28 -2.02 8.40 -3.41
C ALA A 28 -1.72 8.22 -4.90
N LYS A 29 -0.53 8.58 -5.38
CA LYS A 29 -0.11 8.32 -6.77
C LYS A 29 0.00 6.83 -7.08
N ALA A 30 0.65 6.07 -6.19
CA ALA A 30 0.77 4.61 -6.37
C ALA A 30 -0.60 3.91 -6.36
N ASP A 31 -1.51 4.33 -5.46
CA ASP A 31 -2.86 3.79 -5.36
C ASP A 31 -3.71 4.17 -6.59
N ALA A 32 -3.56 5.40 -7.10
CA ALA A 32 -4.23 5.82 -8.34
C ALA A 32 -3.72 5.05 -9.56
N GLU A 33 -2.41 4.81 -9.67
CA GLU A 33 -1.84 3.97 -10.72
C GLU A 33 -2.27 2.52 -10.60
N ALA A 34 -2.44 1.99 -9.38
CA ALA A 34 -2.95 0.65 -9.15
C ALA A 34 -4.45 0.56 -9.51
N ALA A 35 -5.26 1.56 -9.15
CA ALA A 35 -6.69 1.60 -9.46
C ALA A 35 -6.98 1.83 -10.96
N ALA A 36 -6.08 2.50 -11.69
CA ALA A 36 -6.20 2.68 -13.13
C ALA A 36 -5.88 1.39 -13.92
N ARG A 37 -5.25 0.40 -13.30
CA ARG A 37 -4.99 -0.89 -13.95
C ARG A 37 -6.27 -1.72 -13.98
N PRO A 38 -6.49 -2.50 -15.04
CA PRO A 38 -7.63 -3.41 -15.10
C PRO A 38 -7.61 -4.36 -13.90
N THR A 39 -8.78 -4.59 -13.31
CA THR A 39 -8.94 -5.54 -12.22
C THR A 39 -8.55 -6.93 -12.69
N GLU A 40 -7.77 -7.61 -11.86
CA GLU A 40 -7.33 -8.97 -12.11
C GLU A 40 -8.48 -9.91 -11.78
N LEU A 41 -8.94 -10.67 -12.78
CA LEU A 41 -10.03 -11.61 -12.61
C LEU A 41 -9.45 -13.03 -12.63
N GLY A 42 -9.82 -13.85 -11.64
CA GLY A 42 -9.39 -15.25 -11.54
C GLY A 42 -8.05 -15.48 -10.81
N GLY A 43 -7.37 -14.44 -10.34
CA GLY A 43 -6.16 -14.53 -9.52
C GLY A 43 -6.44 -14.59 -8.01
N ARG A 44 -5.39 -14.88 -7.23
CA ARG A 44 -5.40 -14.77 -5.75
C ARG A 44 -5.58 -13.30 -5.34
N ASP A 45 -6.15 -13.08 -4.14
CA ASP A 45 -6.18 -11.74 -3.52
C ASP A 45 -4.77 -11.12 -3.48
N GLY A 46 -4.65 -9.91 -4.01
CA GLY A 46 -3.38 -9.19 -4.11
C GLY A 46 -2.87 -9.05 -5.54
N PRO A 47 -1.67 -8.46 -5.72
CA PRO A 47 -1.10 -8.24 -7.03
C PRO A 47 -0.71 -9.56 -7.73
N ASP A 48 -0.86 -9.60 -9.05
CA ASP A 48 -0.56 -10.77 -9.90
C ASP A 48 0.79 -11.42 -9.58
N PRO A 49 0.80 -12.70 -9.16
CA PRO A 49 2.01 -13.52 -9.12
C PRO A 49 2.85 -13.41 -10.40
N ALA A 50 2.22 -13.34 -11.57
CA ALA A 50 2.91 -13.26 -12.86
C ALA A 50 3.63 -11.93 -13.06
N ARG A 51 3.15 -10.83 -12.47
CA ARG A 51 3.80 -9.51 -12.60
C ARG A 51 4.95 -9.31 -11.65
N TYR A 52 4.89 -9.94 -10.49
CA TYR A 52 5.86 -9.72 -9.41
C TYR A 52 6.74 -10.94 -9.11
N GLY A 53 6.55 -12.04 -9.84
CA GLY A 53 7.28 -13.29 -9.66
C GLY A 53 6.91 -14.04 -8.37
N ASP A 54 5.83 -13.65 -7.69
CA ASP A 54 5.37 -14.25 -6.43
C ASP A 54 4.45 -15.44 -6.66
N TRP A 55 5.00 -16.49 -7.27
CA TRP A 55 4.34 -17.77 -7.49
C TRP A 55 4.36 -18.68 -6.25
N GLU A 56 4.92 -18.19 -5.13
CA GLU A 56 5.04 -18.95 -3.92
C GLU A 56 3.87 -18.69 -2.96
N LYS A 57 3.39 -19.76 -2.34
CA LYS A 57 2.47 -19.69 -1.20
C LYS A 57 2.97 -20.64 -0.14
N LYS A 58 3.43 -20.08 0.99
CA LYS A 58 4.03 -20.82 2.10
C LYS A 58 5.27 -21.64 1.67
N GLY A 59 6.10 -21.09 0.78
CA GLY A 59 7.33 -21.73 0.30
C GLY A 59 7.11 -22.89 -0.67
N ILE A 60 5.90 -23.04 -1.21
CA ILE A 60 5.59 -23.98 -2.28
C ILE A 60 5.28 -23.14 -3.51
N ALA A 61 6.02 -23.35 -4.59
CA ALA A 61 5.67 -22.83 -5.90
C ALA A 61 4.34 -23.47 -6.30
N ILE A 62 3.30 -22.65 -6.47
CA ILE A 62 1.99 -23.16 -6.88
C ILE A 62 1.68 -22.66 -8.28
N ASP A 63 1.37 -23.63 -9.13
CA ASP A 63 0.84 -23.45 -10.48
C ASP A 63 -0.62 -23.92 -10.45
N PHE A 64 -1.55 -22.99 -10.72
CA PHE A 64 -2.99 -23.22 -10.79
C PHE A 64 -3.63 -22.39 -11.90
#